data_AF-A0A960G8K9-F1
#
_entry.id   AF-A0A960G8K9-F1
#
_cell.length_a   1.000
_cell.length_b   1.000
_cell.length_c   1.000
_cell.angle_alpha   90.00
_cell.angle_beta   90.00
_cell.angle_gamma   90.00
#
_symmetry.space_group_name_H-M   'P 1'
#
loop_
_entity.id
_entity.type
_entity.pdbx_description
1 polymer ?
#
loop_
_entity_poly.entity_id
_entity_poly.type
_entity_poly.pdbx_seq_one_letter_code
_entity_poly.pdbx_strand_id
1 'polypeptide(L)'
;MGTTSYPETVAEVIESIGAAGRRLNDIDAVEAGAGNISACFNWPVDLDDFFNVSREIEVPYEAPSLAGYTVLVTGSGCRLRQVGNNPRNNLGAVVVHPGGTTGTLHYRKKGNFDRPTSEFNSHLAVHE
;
A
#
# COMPACT_ATOMS: atom_id res chain seq x y z
N MET A 1 7.81 -17.72 6.51
CA MET A 1 8.38 -16.66 7.36
C MET A 1 7.23 -16.02 8.13
N GLY A 2 7.42 -15.80 9.43
CA GLY A 2 6.40 -15.21 10.29
C GLY A 2 6.36 -13.69 10.14
N THR A 3 5.28 -13.06 10.60
CA THR A 3 5.18 -11.60 10.71
C THR A 3 6.05 -11.10 11.87
N THR A 4 6.74 -9.97 11.70
CA THR A 4 7.44 -9.26 12.78
C THR A 4 6.57 -8.13 13.33
N SER A 5 6.65 -7.86 14.63
CA SER A 5 6.00 -6.70 15.26
C SER A 5 6.72 -5.37 14.96
N TYR A 6 7.94 -5.44 14.44
CA TYR A 6 8.79 -4.31 14.11
C TYR A 6 9.40 -4.56 12.73
N PRO A 7 8.65 -4.32 11.65
CA PRO A 7 9.21 -4.44 10.31
C PRO A 7 10.27 -3.37 10.09
N GLU A 8 11.46 -3.77 9.66
CA GLU A 8 12.58 -2.87 9.33
C GLU A 8 12.75 -2.74 7.81
N THR A 9 12.10 -3.63 7.05
CA THR A 9 12.17 -3.67 5.59
C THR A 9 10.80 -3.61 4.93
N VAL A 10 10.75 -3.13 3.68
CA VAL A 10 9.53 -3.16 2.86
C VAL A 10 9.04 -4.60 2.65
N ALA A 11 9.95 -5.55 2.53
CA ALA A 11 9.60 -6.97 2.39
C ALA A 11 8.76 -7.44 3.59
N GLU A 12 9.20 -7.14 4.81
CA GLU A 12 8.48 -7.50 6.04
C GLU A 12 7.13 -6.79 6.17
N VAL A 13 7.05 -5.51 5.76
CA VAL A 13 5.77 -4.79 5.70
C VAL A 13 4.81 -5.47 4.72
N ILE A 14 5.27 -5.80 3.51
CA ILE A 14 4.46 -6.48 2.49
C ILE A 14 4.01 -7.87 2.97
N GLU A 15 4.90 -8.62 3.62
CA GLU A 15 4.55 -9.93 4.20
C GLU A 15 3.54 -9.81 5.33
N SER A 16 3.67 -8.79 6.18
CA SER A 16 2.75 -8.49 7.27
C SER A 16 1.37 -8.09 6.74
N ILE A 17 1.30 -7.26 5.70
CA ILE A 17 0.04 -6.92 5.01
C ILE A 17 -0.60 -8.17 4.41
N GLY A 18 0.21 -9.05 3.78
CA GLY A 18 -0.28 -10.34 3.28
C GLY A 18 -0.86 -11.22 4.38
N ALA A 19 -0.18 -11.32 5.52
CA ALA A 19 -0.67 -12.08 6.67
C ALA A 19 -1.95 -11.48 7.27
N ALA A 20 -2.03 -10.16 7.38
CA ALA A 20 -3.24 -9.47 7.82
C ALA A 20 -4.42 -9.74 6.86
N GLY A 21 -4.18 -9.65 5.55
CA GLY A 21 -5.20 -9.97 4.53
C GLY A 21 -5.71 -11.40 4.61
N ARG A 22 -4.81 -12.39 4.83
CA ARG A 22 -5.21 -13.79 5.08
C ARG A 22 -6.04 -13.90 6.35
N ARG A 23 -5.55 -13.34 7.46
CA ARG A 23 -6.19 -13.44 8.77
C ARG A 23 -7.59 -12.83 8.78
N LEU A 24 -7.77 -11.66 8.15
CA LEU A 24 -9.07 -10.98 8.04
C LEU A 24 -10.06 -11.79 7.20
N ASN A 25 -9.59 -12.44 6.13
CA ASN A 25 -10.41 -13.36 5.35
C ASN A 25 -10.80 -14.60 6.16
N ASP A 26 -9.88 -15.16 6.96
CA ASP A 26 -10.12 -16.39 7.73
C ASP A 26 -11.12 -16.21 8.89
N ILE A 27 -11.40 -14.97 9.31
CA ILE A 27 -12.41 -14.66 10.33
C ILE A 27 -13.71 -14.10 9.75
N ASP A 28 -13.88 -14.15 8.43
CA ASP A 28 -15.03 -13.59 7.73
C ASP A 28 -15.29 -12.11 8.05
N ALA A 29 -14.24 -11.34 8.42
CA ALA A 29 -14.37 -9.92 8.76
C ALA A 29 -14.44 -9.01 7.52
N VAL A 30 -14.31 -9.57 6.31
CA VAL A 30 -14.32 -8.84 5.05
C VAL A 30 -15.22 -9.51 4.03
N GLU A 31 -16.29 -8.82 3.65
CA GLU A 31 -17.19 -9.26 2.60
C GLU A 31 -16.71 -8.77 1.22
N ALA A 32 -16.49 -9.70 0.30
CA ALA A 32 -16.15 -9.44 -1.10
C ALA A 32 -14.92 -8.52 -1.30
N GLY A 33 -15.15 -7.26 -1.71
CA GLY A 33 -14.11 -6.25 -1.96
C GLY A 33 -14.05 -5.15 -0.90
N ALA A 34 -14.79 -5.30 0.21
CA ALA A 34 -14.70 -4.40 1.34
C ALA A 34 -13.43 -4.70 2.16
N GLY A 35 -12.79 -3.64 2.66
CA GLY A 35 -11.55 -3.72 3.42
C GLY A 35 -10.32 -3.37 2.56
N ASN A 36 -9.59 -2.37 3.03
CA ASN A 36 -8.34 -1.89 2.45
C ASN A 36 -7.26 -1.93 3.54
N ILE A 37 -6.00 -2.00 3.14
CA ILE A 37 -4.86 -1.99 4.06
C ILE A 37 -3.84 -0.99 3.53
N SER A 38 -3.31 -0.16 4.43
CA SER A 38 -2.16 0.69 4.14
C SER A 38 -1.13 0.65 5.26
N ALA A 39 0.12 0.98 4.91
CA ALA A 39 1.22 1.19 5.84
C ALA A 39 2.00 2.42 5.37
N CYS A 40 2.43 3.26 6.32
CA CYS A 40 3.16 4.49 6.05
C CYS A 40 4.50 4.45 6.77
N PHE A 41 5.57 4.87 6.08
CA PHE A 41 6.91 4.87 6.65
C PHE A 41 7.82 5.92 6.00
N ASN A 42 8.83 6.37 6.76
CA ASN A 42 9.70 7.49 6.42
C ASN A 42 11.19 7.12 6.25
N TRP A 43 11.51 5.83 6.20
CA TRP A 43 12.87 5.40 5.90
C TRP A 43 13.08 5.22 4.38
N PRO A 44 14.30 5.44 3.87
CA PRO A 44 14.61 5.21 2.47
C PRO A 44 14.37 3.75 2.08
N VAL A 45 13.76 3.55 0.91
CA VAL A 45 13.41 2.22 0.42
C VAL A 45 13.67 2.09 -1.06
N ASP A 46 14.31 0.99 -1.43
CA ASP A 46 14.38 0.57 -2.83
C ASP A 46 13.09 -0.16 -3.19
N LEU A 47 12.26 0.48 -4.01
CA LEU A 47 10.97 -0.05 -4.44
C LEU A 47 11.08 -0.89 -5.71
N ASP A 48 12.21 -0.83 -6.43
CA ASP A 48 12.36 -1.46 -7.74
C ASP A 48 12.38 -3.00 -7.65
N ASP A 49 12.85 -3.53 -6.51
CA ASP A 49 12.77 -4.96 -6.18
C ASP A 49 11.32 -5.49 -6.09
N PHE A 50 10.37 -4.61 -5.78
CA PHE A 50 8.97 -4.96 -5.56
C PHE A 50 8.08 -4.53 -6.72
N PHE A 51 8.38 -3.39 -7.35
CA PHE A 51 7.54 -2.70 -8.30
C PHE A 51 8.36 -2.25 -9.51
N ASN A 52 7.92 -2.57 -10.72
CA ASN A 52 8.72 -2.37 -11.93
C ASN A 52 8.20 -1.26 -12.84
N VAL A 53 7.20 -0.52 -12.40
CA VAL A 53 6.66 0.64 -13.09
C VAL A 53 6.42 1.73 -12.06
N SER A 54 6.78 2.95 -12.44
CA SER A 54 6.45 4.16 -11.71
C SER A 54 5.76 5.17 -12.63
N ARG A 55 4.89 6.00 -12.05
CA ARG A 55 4.31 7.18 -12.70
C ARG A 55 3.98 8.24 -11.65
N GLU A 56 4.02 9.50 -12.05
CA GLU A 56 3.53 10.58 -11.19
C GLU A 56 2.01 10.56 -11.10
N ILE A 57 1.49 10.92 -9.93
CA ILE A 57 0.06 11.08 -9.66
C ILE A 57 -0.18 12.34 -8.82
N GLU A 58 -1.36 12.91 -8.96
CA GLU A 58 -1.93 13.79 -7.93
C GLU A 58 -2.34 12.93 -6.73
N VAL A 59 -2.07 13.42 -5.54
CA VAL A 59 -2.49 12.78 -4.29
C VAL A 59 -3.91 13.28 -3.98
N PRO A 60 -4.88 12.40 -3.67
CA PRO A 60 -6.29 12.78 -3.55
C PRO A 60 -6.64 13.58 -2.27
N TYR A 61 -5.64 13.88 -1.45
CA TYR A 61 -5.73 14.64 -0.21
C TYR A 61 -4.37 15.30 0.01
N GLU A 62 -4.35 16.60 0.27
CA GLU A 62 -3.11 17.35 0.53
C GLU A 62 -2.54 16.89 1.87
N ALA A 63 -1.38 16.20 1.85
CA ALA A 63 -0.76 15.64 3.05
C ALA A 63 0.69 16.14 3.22
N PRO A 64 0.92 17.44 3.47
CA PRO A 64 2.26 18.00 3.59
C PRO A 64 3.13 17.35 4.67
N SER A 65 2.55 16.81 5.75
CA SER A 65 3.33 16.13 6.80
C SER A 65 3.99 14.84 6.31
N LEU A 66 3.41 14.24 5.25
CA LEU A 66 3.88 13.00 4.64
C LEU A 66 4.93 13.23 3.54
N ALA A 67 5.39 14.46 3.31
CA ALA A 67 6.42 14.73 2.31
C ALA A 67 7.67 13.84 2.53
N GLY A 68 8.04 13.07 1.50
CA GLY A 68 9.14 12.10 1.54
C GLY A 68 8.78 10.73 2.13
N TYR A 69 7.58 10.54 2.67
CA TYR A 69 7.11 9.26 3.17
C TYR A 69 6.67 8.36 2.01
N THR A 70 6.77 7.05 2.24
CA THR A 70 6.20 6.03 1.37
C THR A 70 4.92 5.48 2.00
N VAL A 71 3.83 5.49 1.25
CA VAL A 71 2.56 4.88 1.62
C VAL A 71 2.31 3.65 0.76
N LEU A 72 2.43 2.45 1.34
CA LEU A 72 1.94 1.22 0.75
C LEU A 72 0.44 1.14 0.91
N VAL A 73 -0.29 0.80 -0.14
CA VAL A 73 -1.76 0.72 -0.11
C VAL A 73 -2.31 -0.32 -1.07
N THR A 74 -3.38 -1.00 -0.66
CA THR A 74 -4.15 -1.92 -1.52
C THR A 74 -4.83 -1.18 -2.68
N GLY A 75 -4.89 -1.82 -3.84
CA GLY A 75 -5.52 -1.25 -5.03
C GLY A 75 -7.05 -1.16 -4.96
N SER A 76 -7.64 -0.31 -5.80
CA SER A 76 -9.09 -0.21 -5.96
C SER A 76 -9.73 -1.53 -6.39
N GLY A 77 -10.83 -1.92 -5.72
CA GLY A 77 -11.54 -3.17 -6.01
C GLY A 77 -10.79 -4.44 -5.61
N CYS A 78 -9.65 -4.29 -4.92
CA CYS A 78 -8.88 -5.42 -4.41
C CYS A 78 -9.64 -6.13 -3.30
N ARG A 79 -9.61 -7.47 -3.31
CA ARG A 79 -10.13 -8.29 -2.21
C ARG A 79 -8.99 -8.66 -1.28
N LEU A 80 -9.15 -8.53 0.04
CA LEU A 80 -8.07 -8.85 0.99
C LEU A 80 -7.56 -10.30 0.89
N ARG A 81 -8.37 -11.27 0.47
CA ARG A 81 -7.88 -12.62 0.14
C ARG A 81 -6.85 -12.66 -0.98
N GLN A 82 -6.94 -11.77 -1.97
CA GLN A 82 -5.96 -11.67 -3.05
C GLN A 82 -4.65 -11.08 -2.53
N VAL A 83 -4.73 -10.08 -1.64
CA VAL A 83 -3.57 -9.55 -0.90
C VAL A 83 -2.92 -10.67 -0.10
N GLY A 84 -3.71 -11.51 0.55
CA GLY A 84 -3.24 -12.65 1.30
C GLY A 84 -2.45 -13.67 0.46
N ASN A 85 -2.84 -13.90 -0.79
CA ASN A 85 -2.15 -14.85 -1.66
C ASN A 85 -0.94 -14.24 -2.38
N ASN A 86 -1.07 -12.99 -2.84
CA ASN A 86 -0.08 -12.33 -3.69
C ASN A 86 0.02 -10.83 -3.37
N PRO A 87 0.57 -10.42 -2.22
CA PRO A 87 0.47 -9.03 -1.75
C PRO A 87 1.13 -8.05 -2.73
N ARG A 88 2.31 -8.39 -3.28
CA ARG A 88 3.02 -7.55 -4.27
C ARG A 88 2.22 -7.24 -5.54
N ASN A 89 1.31 -8.13 -5.95
CA ASN A 89 0.49 -7.92 -7.13
C ASN A 89 -0.74 -7.04 -6.83
N ASN A 90 -1.09 -6.85 -5.57
CA ASN A 90 -2.31 -6.17 -5.15
C ASN A 90 -2.03 -4.84 -4.41
N LEU A 91 -0.77 -4.53 -4.18
CA LEU A 91 -0.29 -3.30 -3.55
C LEU A 91 0.36 -2.38 -4.58
N GLY A 92 0.32 -1.09 -4.28
CA GLY A 92 1.20 -0.07 -4.83
C GLY A 92 1.83 0.74 -3.71
N ALA A 93 2.92 1.42 -4.00
CA ALA A 93 3.58 2.37 -3.11
C ALA A 93 3.50 3.78 -3.69
N VAL A 94 3.07 4.75 -2.89
CA VAL A 94 3.13 6.17 -3.26
C VAL A 94 4.22 6.83 -2.44
N VAL A 95 5.26 7.34 -3.10
CA VAL A 95 6.26 8.22 -2.48
C VAL A 95 5.74 9.65 -2.61
N VAL A 96 5.37 10.26 -1.49
CA VAL A 96 4.76 11.60 -1.46
C VAL A 96 5.85 12.65 -1.72
N HIS A 97 5.61 13.55 -2.66
CA HIS A 97 6.55 14.61 -3.03
C HIS A 97 6.52 15.78 -2.03
N PRO A 98 7.53 16.67 -2.05
CA PRO A 98 7.49 17.91 -1.29
C PRO A 98 6.17 18.68 -1.51
N GLY A 99 5.55 19.13 -0.42
CA GLY A 99 4.27 19.83 -0.45
C GLY A 99 3.02 18.94 -0.33
N GLY A 100 3.15 17.62 -0.48
CA GLY A 100 2.06 16.69 -0.17
C GLY A 100 0.91 16.63 -1.17
N THR A 101 1.03 17.26 -2.34
CA THR A 101 -0.03 17.33 -3.36
C THR A 101 0.20 16.38 -4.54
N THR A 102 1.44 15.96 -4.78
CA THR A 102 1.83 15.00 -5.81
C THR A 102 2.64 13.86 -5.20
N GLY A 103 2.78 12.77 -5.96
CA GLY A 103 3.62 11.65 -5.55
C GLY A 103 4.00 10.75 -6.72
N THR A 104 5.00 9.90 -6.51
CA THR A 104 5.36 8.85 -7.46
C THR A 104 4.70 7.55 -7.02
N LEU A 105 3.81 7.02 -7.87
CA LEU A 105 3.17 5.72 -7.68
C LEU A 105 4.01 4.60 -8.32
N HIS A 106 4.46 3.65 -7.52
CA HIS A 106 5.15 2.43 -7.90
C HIS A 106 4.23 1.21 -7.80
N TYR A 107 4.20 0.37 -8.83
CA TYR A 107 3.38 -0.84 -8.87
C TYR A 107 3.92 -1.89 -9.87
N ARG A 108 3.33 -3.09 -9.88
CA ARG A 108 3.66 -4.14 -10.85
C ARG A 108 2.79 -4.04 -12.10
N LYS A 109 3.39 -3.87 -13.28
CA LYS A 109 2.65 -3.76 -14.57
C LYS A 109 1.71 -4.94 -14.87
N LYS A 110 2.12 -6.14 -14.48
CA LYS A 110 1.37 -7.40 -14.68
C LYS A 110 0.72 -7.89 -13.37
N GLY A 111 0.59 -7.02 -12.38
CA GLY A 111 -0.17 -7.28 -11.16
C GLY A 111 -1.66 -7.02 -11.35
N ASN A 112 -2.41 -7.15 -10.26
CA ASN A 112 -3.82 -6.77 -10.16
C ASN A 112 -4.01 -5.29 -9.78
N PHE A 113 -2.96 -4.63 -9.30
CA PHE A 113 -2.98 -3.23 -8.93
C PHE A 113 -2.93 -2.33 -10.17
N ASP A 114 -3.86 -1.38 -10.25
CA ASP A 114 -3.87 -0.33 -11.28
C ASP A 114 -3.76 1.07 -10.66
N ARG A 115 -4.55 1.32 -9.60
CA ARG A 115 -4.56 2.57 -8.83
C ARG A 115 -4.87 2.29 -7.36
N PRO A 116 -4.50 3.20 -6.43
CA PRO A 116 -4.87 3.10 -5.03
C PRO A 116 -6.38 2.88 -4.83
N THR A 117 -6.75 2.34 -3.66
CA THR A 117 -8.15 2.27 -3.22
C THR A 117 -8.88 3.60 -3.38
N SER A 118 -10.19 3.58 -3.62
CA SER A 118 -11.03 4.79 -3.67
C SER A 118 -11.02 5.58 -2.36
N GLU A 119 -10.64 4.93 -1.25
CA GLU A 119 -10.53 5.52 0.08
C GLU A 119 -9.10 6.01 0.40
N PHE A 120 -8.25 6.20 -0.61
CA PHE A 120 -6.86 6.58 -0.39
C PHE A 120 -6.72 7.94 0.31
N ASN A 121 -7.64 8.89 0.04
CA ASN A 121 -7.75 10.14 0.78
C ASN A 121 -7.91 9.92 2.30
N SER A 122 -8.79 9.00 2.72
CA SER A 122 -9.00 8.68 4.13
C SER A 122 -7.77 8.04 4.78
N HIS A 123 -7.03 7.21 4.04
CA HIS A 123 -5.77 6.66 4.56
C HIS A 123 -4.71 7.73 4.76
N LEU A 124 -4.58 8.67 3.82
CA LEU A 124 -3.62 9.77 3.94
C LEU A 124 -3.95 10.66 5.14
N ALA A 125 -5.22 11.03 5.30
CA ALA A 125 -5.67 11.85 6.42
C ALA A 125 -5.46 11.19 7.80
N VAL A 126 -5.36 9.87 7.88
CA VAL A 126 -5.06 9.15 9.13
C VAL A 126 -3.56 9.03 9.39
N HIS A 127 -2.74 8.98 8.33
CA HIS A 127 -1.28 8.86 8.46
C HIS A 127 -0.59 10.21 8.66
N GLU A 128 -1.20 11.30 8.17
CA GLU A 128 -0.70 12.68 8.34
C GLU A 128 -0.72 13.16 9.80
#